data_AF-A0A2E3SLD5-F1
#
_entry.id   AF-A0A2E3SLD5-F1
#
_cell.length_a   1.000
_cell.length_b   1.000
_cell.length_c   1.000
_cell.angle_alpha   90.00
_cell.angle_beta   90.00
_cell.angle_gamma   90.00
#
_symmetry.space_group_name_H-M   'P 1'
#
loop_
_entity.id
_entity.type
_entity.pdbx_description
1 polymer ?
#
loop_
_entity_poly.entity_id
_entity_poly.type
_entity_poly.pdbx_seq_one_letter_code
_entity_poly.pdbx_strand_id
1 'polypeptide(L)'
;MTTENFFKSFVSISSGSFLVRSILIFLRFIIFFSLKYLVSVFIIFIPEQNFSVDKKFFFSTKYNEVNVRNGPGKNHLIIYKIFNKGYPLVLLDEFDSWKKVTDFNNRVGWISMSQLSKDKFGIINDDKAILYMFPRVEQKKLAELGYSLTFKITKCRVEWCKIDVNGISGWIQKIKFWGPKDV
;
A
#
# COMPACT_ATOMS: atom_id res chain seq x y z
N MET A 1 -18.60 -21.72 -61.47
CA MET A 1 -19.73 -22.35 -60.76
C MET A 1 -19.72 -21.82 -59.34
N THR A 2 -20.63 -20.90 -59.05
CA THR A 2 -20.51 -19.89 -57.99
C THR A 2 -21.00 -20.38 -56.63
N THR A 3 -20.39 -19.86 -55.57
CA THR A 3 -20.60 -20.13 -54.13
C THR A 3 -22.03 -19.90 -53.63
N GLU A 4 -22.91 -19.33 -54.45
CA GLU A 4 -24.33 -19.12 -54.14
C GLU A 4 -25.13 -20.43 -54.05
N ASN A 5 -24.71 -21.49 -54.76
CA ASN A 5 -25.44 -22.76 -54.75
C ASN A 5 -25.18 -23.60 -53.48
N PHE A 6 -24.06 -23.37 -52.79
CA PHE A 6 -23.77 -24.04 -51.53
C PHE A 6 -24.59 -23.43 -50.38
N PHE A 7 -24.79 -22.11 -50.39
CA PHE A 7 -25.57 -21.41 -49.37
C PHE A 7 -27.08 -21.68 -49.50
N LYS A 8 -27.61 -21.82 -50.72
CA LYS A 8 -29.03 -22.17 -50.94
C LYS A 8 -29.39 -23.57 -50.46
N SER A 9 -28.46 -24.52 -50.46
CA SER A 9 -28.68 -25.85 -49.88
C SER A 9 -28.71 -25.85 -48.35
N PHE A 10 -28.09 -24.87 -47.71
CA PHE A 10 -28.06 -24.80 -46.25
C PHE A 10 -29.30 -24.08 -45.68
N VAL A 11 -29.85 -23.12 -46.43
CA VAL A 11 -31.00 -22.31 -45.99
C VAL A 11 -32.35 -23.02 -46.15
N SER A 12 -32.46 -24.09 -46.96
CA SER A 12 -33.70 -24.89 -47.04
C SER A 12 -33.92 -25.82 -45.84
N ILE A 13 -32.96 -25.92 -44.90
CA ILE A 13 -33.09 -26.74 -43.69
C ILE A 13 -33.60 -25.91 -42.49
N SER A 14 -33.93 -24.62 -42.69
CA SER A 14 -34.60 -23.80 -41.67
C SER A 14 -36.13 -23.82 -41.76
N SER A 15 -36.72 -24.98 -42.04
CA SER A 15 -38.04 -25.34 -41.49
C SER A 15 -37.83 -26.15 -40.20
N GLY A 16 -37.00 -25.61 -39.30
CA GLY A 16 -36.72 -26.22 -38.01
C GLY A 16 -38.03 -26.43 -37.27
N SER A 17 -38.41 -27.70 -37.10
CA SER A 17 -39.67 -28.10 -36.48
C SER A 17 -39.86 -27.36 -35.16
N PHE A 18 -41.11 -27.06 -34.82
CA PHE A 18 -41.51 -26.43 -33.56
C PHE A 18 -40.81 -27.05 -32.33
N LEU A 19 -40.47 -28.34 -32.43
CA LEU A 19 -39.69 -29.12 -31.49
C LEU A 19 -38.25 -28.60 -31.31
N VAL A 20 -37.50 -28.30 -32.38
CA VAL A 20 -36.11 -27.79 -32.30
C VAL A 20 -36.06 -26.42 -31.61
N ARG A 21 -37.01 -25.54 -31.94
CA ARG A 21 -37.10 -24.19 -31.35
C ARG A 21 -37.47 -24.25 -29.86
N SER A 22 -38.36 -25.17 -29.49
CA SER A 22 -38.73 -25.42 -28.09
C SER A 22 -37.55 -26.00 -27.29
N ILE A 23 -36.82 -26.97 -27.84
CA ILE A 23 -35.63 -27.57 -27.21
C ILE A 23 -34.55 -26.52 -26.93
N LEU A 24 -34.27 -25.63 -27.88
CA LEU A 24 -33.26 -24.58 -27.69
C LEU A 24 -33.64 -23.57 -26.60
N ILE A 25 -34.93 -23.24 -26.45
CA ILE A 25 -35.44 -22.35 -25.38
C ILE A 25 -35.33 -23.04 -24.02
N PHE A 26 -35.71 -24.32 -23.92
CA PHE A 26 -35.57 -25.12 -22.71
C PHE A 26 -34.11 -25.27 -22.28
N LEU A 27 -33.19 -25.55 -23.22
CA LEU A 27 -31.75 -25.61 -22.96
C LEU A 27 -31.22 -24.27 -22.43
N ARG A 28 -31.66 -23.15 -23.01
CA ARG A 28 -31.25 -21.80 -22.59
C ARG A 28 -31.81 -21.42 -21.20
N PHE A 29 -33.01 -21.89 -20.85
CA PHE A 29 -33.63 -21.71 -19.54
C PHE A 29 -32.94 -22.56 -18.46
N ILE A 30 -32.60 -23.81 -18.79
CA ILE A 30 -31.82 -24.71 -17.92
C ILE A 30 -30.43 -24.14 -17.67
N ILE A 31 -29.74 -23.65 -18.71
CA ILE A 31 -28.43 -22.99 -18.58
C ILE A 31 -28.54 -21.73 -17.73
N PHE A 32 -29.59 -20.90 -17.90
CA PHE A 32 -29.75 -19.69 -17.10
C PHE A 32 -30.07 -19.99 -15.62
N PHE A 33 -30.90 -21.00 -15.34
CA PHE A 33 -31.19 -21.45 -13.98
C PHE A 33 -30.00 -22.12 -13.32
N SER A 34 -29.26 -22.97 -14.04
CA SER A 34 -28.07 -23.65 -13.53
C SER A 34 -26.91 -22.68 -13.32
N LEU A 35 -26.74 -21.67 -14.19
CA LEU A 35 -25.71 -20.63 -14.05
C LEU A 35 -26.01 -19.70 -12.87
N LYS A 36 -27.29 -19.33 -12.65
CA LYS A 36 -27.70 -18.56 -11.46
C LYS A 36 -27.51 -19.36 -10.17
N TYR A 37 -27.85 -20.64 -10.17
CA TYR A 37 -27.68 -21.52 -9.02
C TYR A 37 -26.20 -21.77 -8.70
N LEU A 38 -25.35 -21.91 -9.73
CA LEU A 38 -23.89 -21.98 -9.58
C LEU A 38 -23.32 -20.71 -8.97
N VAL A 39 -23.76 -19.53 -9.41
CA VAL A 39 -23.31 -18.25 -8.85
C VAL A 39 -23.78 -18.07 -7.40
N SER A 40 -25.02 -18.46 -7.07
CA SER A 40 -25.52 -18.35 -5.69
C SER A 40 -24.80 -19.29 -4.72
N VAL A 41 -24.42 -20.49 -5.16
CA VAL A 41 -23.59 -21.42 -4.35
C VAL A 41 -22.17 -20.87 -4.20
N PHE A 42 -21.61 -20.24 -5.24
CA PHE A 42 -20.26 -19.69 -5.20
C PHE A 42 -20.10 -18.55 -4.17
N ILE A 43 -21.13 -17.73 -3.95
CA ILE A 43 -21.12 -16.65 -2.93
C ILE A 43 -21.03 -17.24 -1.50
N ILE A 44 -21.64 -18.40 -1.26
CA ILE A 44 -21.62 -19.08 0.06
C ILE A 44 -20.23 -19.70 0.34
N PHE A 45 -19.47 -20.01 -0.71
CA PHE A 45 -18.11 -20.56 -0.61
C PHE A 45 -17.00 -19.49 -0.61
N ILE A 46 -17.33 -18.19 -0.60
CA ILE A 46 -16.30 -17.15 -0.43
C ILE A 46 -15.87 -17.16 1.04
N PRO A 47 -14.64 -17.57 1.39
CA PRO A 47 -14.16 -17.42 2.74
C PRO A 47 -14.14 -15.92 3.08
N GLU A 48 -14.61 -15.55 4.27
CA GLU A 48 -14.40 -14.20 4.82
C GLU A 48 -12.89 -13.94 4.88
N GLN A 49 -12.38 -13.27 3.85
CA GLN A 49 -11.02 -12.77 3.82
C GLN A 49 -10.98 -11.58 4.79
N ASN A 50 -10.65 -11.85 6.05
CA ASN A 50 -10.29 -10.81 7.00
C ASN A 50 -8.99 -10.16 6.52
N PHE A 51 -9.12 -9.12 5.70
CA PHE A 51 -7.98 -8.32 5.28
C PHE A 51 -7.50 -7.51 6.49
N SER A 52 -6.60 -8.09 7.28
CA SER A 52 -5.90 -7.37 8.33
C SER A 52 -4.97 -6.37 7.65
N VAL A 53 -5.40 -5.12 7.57
CA VAL A 53 -4.49 -4.02 7.26
C VAL A 53 -3.50 -3.95 8.41
N ASP A 54 -2.29 -4.46 8.20
CA ASP A 54 -1.20 -4.36 9.16
C ASP A 54 -0.85 -2.88 9.38
N LYS A 55 -1.46 -2.29 10.39
CA LYS A 55 -1.29 -0.87 10.73
C LYS A 55 0.06 -0.72 11.42
N LYS A 56 1.04 -0.23 10.65
CA LYS A 56 2.38 0.07 11.17
C LYS A 56 2.34 1.31 12.07
N PHE A 57 2.85 1.17 13.28
CA PHE A 57 3.09 2.29 14.19
C PHE A 57 4.51 2.82 14.01
N PHE A 58 4.65 4.14 14.01
CA PHE A 58 5.94 4.82 13.82
C PHE A 58 6.33 5.63 15.04
N PHE A 59 7.62 5.62 15.33
CA PHE A 59 8.30 6.57 16.21
C PHE A 59 9.39 7.30 15.43
N SER A 60 9.94 8.34 16.02
CA SER A 60 11.15 8.99 15.55
C SER A 60 12.16 9.17 16.68
N THR A 61 13.44 9.26 16.34
CA THR A 61 14.48 9.57 17.34
C THR A 61 14.29 10.98 17.89
N LYS A 62 14.29 11.12 19.22
CA LYS A 62 14.12 12.42 19.90
C LYS A 62 15.41 13.24 19.93
N TYR A 63 16.56 12.57 19.95
CA TYR A 63 17.88 13.16 20.08
C TYR A 63 18.75 12.86 18.86
N ASN A 64 19.85 13.60 18.72
CA ASN A 64 20.84 13.35 17.68
C ASN A 64 21.58 12.03 17.90
N GLU A 65 21.71 11.55 19.13
CA GLU A 65 22.34 10.26 19.40
C GLU A 65 21.35 9.37 20.16
N VAL A 66 21.00 8.23 19.56
CA VAL A 66 20.12 7.23 20.16
C VAL A 66 20.80 5.87 20.17
N ASN A 67 20.75 5.22 21.32
CA ASN A 67 21.35 3.90 21.53
C ASN A 67 20.34 2.82 21.17
N VAL A 68 20.73 1.91 20.28
CA VAL A 68 19.94 0.72 19.97
C VAL A 68 20.59 -0.49 20.63
N ARG A 69 19.79 -1.26 21.37
CA ARG A 69 20.26 -2.39 22.18
C ARG A 69 19.74 -3.73 21.66
N ASN A 70 20.40 -4.82 22.02
CA ASN A 70 19.95 -6.17 21.67
C ASN A 70 18.78 -6.69 22.54
N GLY A 71 18.43 -6.00 23.62
CA GLY A 71 17.31 -6.36 24.49
C GLY A 71 16.71 -5.16 25.24
N PRO A 72 15.53 -5.34 25.86
CA PRO A 72 14.82 -4.28 26.57
C PRO A 72 15.43 -4.04 27.95
N GLY A 73 16.43 -3.16 28.03
CA GLY A 73 17.04 -2.80 29.33
C GLY A 73 18.37 -2.06 29.18
N LYS A 74 18.75 -1.31 30.23
CA LYS A 74 20.03 -0.56 30.25
C LYS A 74 21.26 -1.47 30.38
N ASN A 75 21.09 -2.68 30.88
CA ASN A 75 22.10 -3.73 31.01
C ASN A 75 22.39 -4.48 29.71
N HIS A 76 21.51 -4.38 28.70
CA HIS A 76 21.72 -4.99 27.39
C HIS A 76 22.78 -4.26 26.56
N LEU A 77 23.48 -4.95 25.68
CA LEU A 77 24.55 -4.37 24.87
C LEU A 77 23.99 -3.39 23.84
N ILE A 78 24.70 -2.27 23.64
CA ILE A 78 24.43 -1.36 22.53
C ILE A 78 25.00 -2.00 21.27
N ILE A 79 24.14 -2.33 20.31
CA ILE A 79 24.52 -2.98 19.05
C ILE A 79 24.85 -1.97 17.95
N TYR A 80 24.24 -0.78 17.98
CA TYR A 80 24.58 0.36 17.14
C TYR A 80 23.95 1.65 17.69
N LYS A 81 24.32 2.78 17.10
CA LYS A 81 23.75 4.10 17.41
C LYS A 81 23.16 4.74 16.15
N ILE A 82 22.12 5.55 16.33
CA ILE A 82 21.52 6.39 15.29
C ILE A 82 21.94 7.84 15.56
N PHE A 83 22.48 8.53 14.55
CA PHE A 83 23.12 9.85 14.68
C PHE A 83 22.28 11.05 14.19
N ASN A 84 20.99 10.84 13.92
CA ASN A 84 20.10 11.87 13.39
C ASN A 84 18.86 11.98 14.28
N LYS A 85 18.50 13.20 14.71
CA LYS A 85 17.18 13.48 15.30
C LYS A 85 16.10 13.40 14.22
N GLY A 86 14.93 12.88 14.59
CA GLY A 86 13.82 12.72 13.66
C GLY A 86 13.98 11.53 12.71
N TYR A 87 14.86 10.59 12.99
CA TYR A 87 15.01 9.37 12.19
C TYR A 87 13.79 8.45 12.43
N PRO A 88 12.97 8.13 11.40
CA PRO A 88 11.78 7.31 11.57
C PRO A 88 12.10 5.85 11.86
N LEU A 89 11.23 5.21 12.65
CA LEU A 89 11.38 3.84 13.15
C LEU A 89 9.99 3.18 13.18
N VAL A 90 9.90 1.94 12.68
CA VAL A 90 8.66 1.16 12.75
C VAL A 90 8.67 0.32 14.03
N LEU A 91 7.59 0.38 14.80
CA LEU A 91 7.40 -0.48 15.97
C LEU A 91 7.15 -1.91 15.52
N LEU A 92 7.92 -2.85 16.08
CA LEU A 92 7.73 -4.29 15.91
C LEU A 92 7.12 -4.94 17.16
N ASP A 93 7.53 -4.48 18.34
CA ASP A 93 7.10 -5.04 19.62
C ASP A 93 7.36 -4.04 20.76
N GLU A 94 6.77 -4.26 21.93
CA GLU A 94 6.98 -3.43 23.10
C GLU A 94 7.08 -4.24 24.39
N PHE A 95 7.95 -3.78 25.29
CA PHE A 95 8.11 -4.36 26.62
C PHE A 95 8.40 -3.24 27.62
N ASP A 96 7.47 -3.01 28.55
CA ASP A 96 7.54 -1.90 29.50
C ASP A 96 7.88 -0.57 28.78
N SER A 97 8.95 0.11 29.18
CA SER A 97 9.39 1.38 28.62
C SER A 97 10.34 1.23 27.43
N TRP A 98 10.41 0.05 26.81
CA TRP A 98 11.26 -0.26 25.67
C TRP A 98 10.44 -0.62 24.44
N LYS A 99 10.89 -0.15 23.28
CA LYS A 99 10.27 -0.42 21.99
C LYS A 99 11.26 -1.17 21.12
N LYS A 100 10.85 -2.34 20.62
CA LYS A 100 11.56 -3.07 19.58
C LYS A 100 11.17 -2.44 18.25
N VAL A 101 12.15 -1.97 17.51
CA VAL A 101 11.93 -1.21 16.28
C VAL A 101 12.74 -1.78 15.13
N THR A 102 12.30 -1.51 13.90
CA THR A 102 13.10 -1.65 12.69
C THR A 102 13.32 -0.29 12.04
N ASP A 103 14.54 -0.09 11.53
CA ASP A 103 14.97 1.14 10.89
C ASP A 103 14.78 1.08 9.35
N PHE A 104 15.06 2.18 8.65
CA PHE A 104 14.97 2.23 7.18
C PHE A 104 15.88 1.21 6.46
N ASN A 105 16.95 0.75 7.11
CA ASN A 105 17.89 -0.25 6.61
C ASN A 105 17.55 -1.67 7.11
N ASN A 106 16.35 -1.89 7.65
CA ASN A 106 15.87 -3.16 8.21
C ASN A 106 16.69 -3.70 9.40
N ARG A 107 17.43 -2.85 10.10
CA ARG A 107 18.13 -3.23 11.34
C ARG A 107 17.14 -3.20 12.51
N VAL A 108 17.18 -4.25 13.32
CA VAL A 108 16.26 -4.43 14.45
C VAL A 108 16.97 -4.26 15.78
N GLY A 109 16.29 -3.64 16.75
CA GLY A 109 16.76 -3.59 18.13
C GLY A 109 15.81 -2.84 19.05
N TRP A 110 16.24 -2.65 20.29
CA TRP A 110 15.45 -2.05 21.36
C TRP A 110 15.93 -0.65 21.69
N ILE A 111 14.98 0.28 21.83
CA ILE A 111 15.24 1.68 22.20
C ILE A 111 14.32 2.04 23.37
N SER A 112 14.87 2.78 24.35
CA SER A 112 14.07 3.32 25.44
C SER A 112 13.08 4.36 24.92
N MET A 113 11.83 4.30 25.39
CA MET A 113 10.79 5.27 25.07
C MET A 113 11.22 6.72 25.36
N SER A 114 12.10 6.94 26.34
CA SER A 114 12.68 8.26 26.67
C SER A 114 13.51 8.89 25.53
N GLN A 115 14.01 8.08 24.60
CA GLN A 115 14.79 8.49 23.43
C GLN A 115 13.95 8.61 22.15
N LEU A 116 12.64 8.34 22.24
CA LEU A 116 11.71 8.35 21.11
C LEU A 116 10.73 9.53 21.19
N SER A 117 10.23 9.95 20.03
CA SER A 117 9.13 10.90 19.85
C SER A 117 8.04 10.27 18.98
N LYS A 118 6.80 10.76 19.13
CA LYS A 118 5.68 10.46 18.22
C LYS A 118 5.61 11.43 17.03
N ASP A 119 6.53 12.39 16.95
CA ASP A 119 6.63 13.29 15.81
C ASP A 119 6.83 12.50 14.52
N LYS A 120 6.10 12.90 13.48
CA LYS A 120 6.10 12.22 12.18
C LYS A 120 7.27 12.71 11.35
N PHE A 121 8.15 11.78 10.99
CA PHE A 121 9.26 12.02 10.08
C PHE A 121 9.26 10.96 8.99
N GLY A 122 9.83 11.31 7.84
CA GLY A 122 10.00 10.39 6.71
C GLY A 122 11.44 10.44 6.18
N ILE A 123 11.80 9.42 5.42
CA ILE A 123 13.06 9.33 4.67
C ILE A 123 12.73 9.14 3.20
N ILE A 124 13.36 9.94 2.32
CA ILE A 124 13.25 9.77 0.87
C ILE A 124 13.84 8.41 0.48
N ASN A 125 13.06 7.61 -0.26
CA ASN A 125 13.43 6.27 -0.68
C ASN A 125 13.39 6.09 -2.22
N ASP A 126 13.39 7.20 -2.96
CA ASP A 126 13.33 7.26 -4.41
C ASP A 126 14.33 8.32 -4.88
N ASP A 127 15.12 7.99 -5.91
CA ASP A 127 16.19 8.88 -6.42
C ASP A 127 15.64 10.14 -7.11
N LYS A 128 14.34 10.16 -7.46
CA LYS A 128 13.65 11.27 -8.11
C LYS A 128 12.45 11.69 -7.27
N ALA A 129 12.74 12.29 -6.12
CA ALA A 129 11.74 12.91 -5.26
C ALA A 129 11.69 14.42 -5.48
N ILE A 130 10.52 14.93 -5.85
CA ILE A 130 10.31 16.37 -6.09
C ILE A 130 9.35 16.91 -5.03
N LEU A 131 9.73 18.05 -4.46
CA LEU A 131 8.89 18.83 -3.57
C LEU A 131 8.10 19.85 -4.40
N TYR A 132 6.77 19.80 -4.30
CA TYR A 132 5.87 20.68 -5.06
C TYR A 132 5.23 21.75 -4.17
N MET A 133 4.85 22.88 -4.76
CA MET A 133 4.15 23.94 -4.02
C MET A 133 2.73 23.52 -3.56
N PHE A 134 2.07 22.67 -4.35
CA PHE A 134 0.74 22.11 -4.08
C PHE A 134 0.73 20.61 -4.38
N PRO A 135 -0.25 19.84 -3.88
CA PRO A 135 -0.30 18.38 -4.06
C PRO A 135 -0.77 17.96 -5.46
N ARG A 136 -0.03 18.36 -6.50
CA ARG A 136 -0.24 18.03 -7.93
C ARG A 136 1.10 18.06 -8.66
N VAL A 137 1.27 17.22 -9.67
CA VAL A 137 2.57 16.98 -10.34
C VAL A 137 2.92 18.09 -11.35
N GLU A 138 1.93 18.80 -11.86
CA GLU A 138 2.06 19.89 -12.85
C GLU A 138 2.40 21.24 -12.20
N GLN A 139 2.50 21.28 -10.88
CA GLN A 139 2.72 22.51 -10.13
C GLN A 139 4.20 22.89 -10.07
N LYS A 140 4.46 24.12 -9.62
CA LYS A 140 5.82 24.61 -9.40
C LYS A 140 6.61 23.63 -8.51
N LYS A 141 7.74 23.16 -9.05
CA LYS A 141 8.75 22.40 -8.33
C LYS A 141 9.53 23.36 -7.43
N LEU A 142 9.56 23.08 -6.13
CA LEU A 142 10.28 23.88 -5.13
C LEU A 142 11.71 23.39 -4.94
N ALA A 143 11.89 22.07 -4.90
CA ALA A 143 13.19 21.43 -4.70
C ALA A 143 13.19 20.00 -5.24
N GLU A 144 14.36 19.49 -5.54
CA GLU A 144 14.64 18.06 -5.72
C GLU A 144 15.27 17.54 -4.43
N LEU A 145 14.78 16.40 -3.95
CA LEU A 145 15.18 15.81 -2.67
C LEU A 145 15.98 14.53 -2.93
N GLY A 146 17.17 14.46 -2.36
CA GLY A 146 18.05 13.30 -2.50
C GLY A 146 17.59 12.08 -1.70
N TYR A 147 17.99 10.89 -2.16
CA TYR A 147 17.79 9.63 -1.44
C TYR A 147 18.35 9.69 -0.01
N SER A 148 17.69 9.01 0.93
CA SER A 148 18.05 8.97 2.36
C SER A 148 17.88 10.30 3.12
N LEU A 149 17.41 11.37 2.48
CA LEU A 149 17.10 12.62 3.16
C LEU A 149 15.95 12.45 4.17
N THR A 150 16.19 12.84 5.41
CA THR A 150 15.18 12.84 6.49
C THR A 150 14.45 14.18 6.56
N PHE A 151 13.13 14.16 6.74
CA PHE A 151 12.31 15.38 6.82
C PHE A 151 11.12 15.23 7.78
N LYS A 152 10.57 16.36 8.24
CA LYS A 152 9.39 16.37 9.11
C LYS A 152 8.12 16.35 8.28
N ILE A 153 7.17 15.50 8.66
CA ILE A 153 5.83 15.45 8.06
C ILE A 153 4.91 16.33 8.89
N THR A 154 4.26 17.30 8.25
CA THR A 154 3.36 18.25 8.93
C THR A 154 1.89 17.92 8.71
N LYS A 155 1.53 17.40 7.54
CA LYS A 155 0.16 17.02 7.20
C LYS A 155 0.14 15.98 6.10
N CYS A 156 -0.77 15.02 6.14
CA CYS A 156 -1.00 14.11 5.02
C CYS A 156 -2.43 14.25 4.47
N ARG A 157 -2.57 13.84 3.20
CA ARG A 157 -3.79 13.63 2.42
C ARG A 157 -3.72 12.22 1.83
N VAL A 158 -4.68 11.82 0.99
CA VAL A 158 -4.74 10.46 0.43
C VAL A 158 -3.40 10.01 -0.18
N GLU A 159 -2.85 10.77 -1.13
CA GLU A 159 -1.61 10.41 -1.85
C GLU A 159 -0.42 11.33 -1.58
N TRP A 160 -0.64 12.41 -0.83
CA TRP A 160 0.32 13.50 -0.67
C TRP A 160 0.55 13.79 0.79
N CYS A 161 1.77 14.20 1.15
CA CYS A 161 2.06 14.76 2.45
C CYS A 161 2.77 16.10 2.30
N LYS A 162 2.35 17.07 3.10
CA LYS A 162 3.08 18.30 3.33
C LYS A 162 4.23 18.01 4.27
N ILE A 163 5.43 18.41 3.87
CA ILE A 163 6.67 18.18 4.60
C ILE A 163 7.42 19.49 4.75
N ASP A 164 8.29 19.54 5.76
CA ASP A 164 9.25 20.62 5.95
C ASP A 164 10.67 20.05 5.89
N VAL A 165 11.48 20.63 5.02
CA VAL A 165 12.89 20.29 4.82
C VAL A 165 13.69 21.58 4.92
N ASN A 166 14.49 21.73 5.98
CA ASN A 166 15.36 22.90 6.20
C ASN A 166 14.62 24.25 6.05
N GLY A 167 13.37 24.34 6.54
CA GLY A 167 12.54 25.54 6.46
C GLY A 167 11.80 25.74 5.13
N ILE A 168 12.02 24.87 4.14
CA ILE A 168 11.24 24.84 2.89
C ILE A 168 10.08 23.86 3.08
N SER A 169 8.88 24.41 3.07
CA SER A 169 7.63 23.64 3.19
C SER A 169 6.98 23.41 1.84
N GLY A 170 6.62 22.15 1.54
CA GLY A 170 5.97 21.77 0.28
C GLY A 170 5.28 20.41 0.36
N TRP A 171 4.80 19.91 -0.77
CA TRP A 171 4.07 18.64 -0.89
C TRP A 171 4.88 17.60 -1.65
N ILE A 172 4.92 16.39 -1.12
CA ILE A 172 5.56 15.22 -1.73
C ILE A 172 4.54 14.08 -1.84
N GLN A 173 4.66 13.25 -2.87
CA GLN A 173 3.85 12.04 -3.02
C GLN A 173 4.29 10.99 -2.00
N LYS A 174 3.33 10.29 -1.38
CA LYS A 174 3.57 9.23 -0.39
C LYS A 174 4.42 8.07 -0.91
N ILE A 175 4.44 7.84 -2.23
CA ILE A 175 5.24 6.78 -2.84
C ILE A 175 6.75 7.09 -2.81
N LYS A 176 7.14 8.36 -2.66
CA LYS A 176 8.53 8.84 -2.73
C LYS A 176 9.28 8.77 -1.40
N PHE A 177 8.62 8.33 -0.33
CA PHE A 177 9.25 8.22 0.97
C PHE A 177 8.78 7.02 1.79
N TRP A 178 9.63 6.65 2.75
CA TRP A 178 9.35 5.71 3.81
C TRP A 178 9.06 6.46 5.12
N GLY A 179 8.01 6.06 5.83
CA GLY A 179 7.54 6.74 7.04
C GLY A 179 6.02 6.59 7.24
N PRO A 180 5.45 7.26 8.25
CA PRO A 180 4.01 7.26 8.50
C PRO A 180 3.25 7.92 7.34
N LYS A 181 2.16 7.26 6.92
CA LYS A 181 1.33 7.66 5.77
C LYS A 181 -0.14 7.83 6.15
N ASP A 182 -0.42 7.88 7.45
CA ASP A 182 -1.76 8.08 7.98
C ASP A 182 -2.26 9.51 7.66
N VAL A 183 -3.54 9.59 7.31
CA VAL A 183 -4.23 10.85 6.96
C VAL A 183 -4.80 11.49 8.21
#